data_AF-A0A8T6VEU5-F1
#
_entry.id   AF-A0A8T6VEU5-F1
#
_cell.length_a   1.000
_cell.length_b   1.000
_cell.length_c   1.000
_cell.angle_alpha   90.00
_cell.angle_beta   90.00
_cell.angle_gamma   90.00
#
_symmetry.space_group_name_H-M   'P 1'
#
loop_
_entity.id
_entity.type
_entity.pdbx_description
1 polymer ?
#
loop_
_entity_poly.entity_id
_entity_poly.type
_entity_poly.pdbx_seq_one_letter_code
_entity_poly.pdbx_strand_id
1 'polypeptide(L)'
;MIDRRAGRIATIDAAGLAEGLQEIALQGHQNVQIMFNNTIQHRAILLLRGAHLSPMVSDSDPHQVGTNVSEVRPLDNSDEAEKTA
;
A
#
# COMPACT_ATOMS: atom_id res chain seq x y z
N MET A 1 8.49 -3.98 -12.83
CA MET A 1 7.72 -5.02 -12.11
C MET A 1 7.56 -6.23 -13.02
N ILE A 2 8.05 -7.41 -12.60
CA ILE A 2 8.09 -8.62 -13.44
C ILE A 2 6.86 -9.53 -13.30
N ASP A 3 6.17 -9.50 -12.15
CA ASP A 3 4.89 -10.20 -11.93
C ASP A 3 4.08 -9.46 -10.85
N ARG A 4 2.88 -8.98 -11.22
CA ARG A 4 1.95 -8.24 -10.34
C ARG A 4 1.34 -9.11 -9.23
N ARG A 5 1.47 -10.44 -9.32
CA ARG A 5 0.83 -11.41 -8.42
C ARG A 5 1.82 -12.36 -7.76
N ALA A 6 3.13 -12.14 -7.94
CA ALA A 6 4.19 -12.99 -7.40
C ALA A 6 3.92 -14.50 -7.62
N GLY A 7 3.56 -14.89 -8.84
CA GLY A 7 3.29 -16.28 -9.21
C GLY A 7 2.06 -16.89 -8.54
N ARG A 8 1.16 -16.07 -7.99
CA ARG A 8 0.12 -16.51 -7.04
C ARG A 8 0.74 -17.28 -5.86
N ILE A 9 1.72 -16.65 -5.21
CA ILE A 9 2.33 -17.09 -3.95
C ILE A 9 1.31 -17.74 -3.01
N ALA A 10 1.71 -18.81 -2.32
CA ALA A 10 0.82 -19.49 -1.39
C ALA A 10 0.39 -18.54 -0.25
N THR A 11 -0.86 -18.67 0.18
CA THR A 11 -1.42 -17.81 1.25
C THR A 11 -0.59 -17.87 2.53
N ILE A 12 -0.04 -19.03 2.87
CA ILE A 12 0.79 -19.20 4.07
C ILE A 12 2.08 -18.36 4.00
N ASP A 13 2.74 -18.35 2.84
CA ASP A 13 3.96 -17.58 2.65
C ASP A 13 3.65 -16.07 2.61
N ALA A 14 2.56 -15.69 1.94
CA ALA A 14 2.10 -14.31 1.88
C ALA A 14 1.62 -13.77 3.25
N ALA A 15 1.09 -14.63 4.11
CA ALA A 15 0.74 -14.29 5.49
C ALA A 15 1.98 -13.96 6.32
N GLY A 16 3.04 -14.77 6.22
CA GLY A 16 4.32 -14.48 6.89
C GLY A 16 4.94 -13.14 6.46
N LEU A 17 4.82 -12.79 5.17
CA LEU A 17 5.22 -11.47 4.69
C LEU A 17 4.35 -10.35 5.28
N ALA A 18 3.04 -10.55 5.37
CA ALA A 18 2.14 -9.56 5.95
C ALA A 18 2.41 -9.30 7.43
N GLU A 19 2.76 -10.34 8.20
CA GLU A 19 3.17 -10.21 9.61
C GLU A 19 4.42 -9.31 9.75
N GLY A 20 5.46 -9.54 8.93
CA GLY A 20 6.65 -8.70 8.95
C GLY A 20 6.39 -7.24 8.57
N LEU A 21 5.39 -6.98 7.72
CA LEU A 21 4.99 -5.61 7.35
C LEU A 21 4.26 -4.87 8.47
N GLN A 22 3.73 -5.56 9.48
CA GLN A 22 3.07 -4.90 10.62
C GLN A 22 4.05 -4.14 11.51
N GLU A 23 5.35 -4.43 11.43
CA GLU A 23 6.39 -3.76 12.21
C GLU A 23 6.82 -2.40 11.62
N ILE A 24 6.29 -2.02 10.46
CA ILE A 24 6.63 -0.76 9.79
C ILE A 24 6.04 0.42 10.56
N ALA A 25 6.92 1.33 10.99
CA ALA A 25 6.55 2.61 11.57
C ALA A 25 6.80 3.77 10.59
N LEU A 26 5.78 4.61 10.36
CA LEU A 26 5.90 5.81 9.53
C LEU A 26 6.66 6.90 10.27
N GLN A 27 7.90 7.15 9.85
CA GLN A 27 8.69 8.27 10.34
C GLN A 27 8.01 9.58 9.95
N GLY A 28 7.88 10.51 10.90
CA GLY A 28 7.20 11.80 10.68
C GLY A 28 5.67 11.76 10.72
N HIS A 29 5.03 10.58 10.72
CA HIS A 29 3.56 10.43 10.69
C HIS A 29 3.05 9.51 11.80
N GLN A 30 3.46 9.77 13.05
CA GLN A 30 3.11 8.93 14.21
C GLN A 30 1.59 8.87 14.50
N ASN A 31 0.81 9.80 13.96
CA ASN A 31 -0.64 9.85 14.07
C ASN A 31 -1.37 8.96 13.04
N VAL A 32 -0.63 8.28 12.15
CA VAL A 32 -1.19 7.36 11.15
C VAL A 32 -0.83 5.92 11.53
N GLN A 33 -1.86 5.12 11.79
CA GLN A 33 -1.74 3.68 12.02
C GLN A 33 -1.79 2.95 10.68
N ILE A 34 -0.85 2.04 10.47
CA ILE A 34 -0.85 1.10 9.34
C ILE A 34 -1.33 -0.26 9.83
N MET A 35 -2.24 -0.87 9.06
CA MET A 35 -2.51 -2.29 9.16
C MET A 35 -2.41 -2.92 7.78
N PHE A 36 -1.61 -3.97 7.67
CA PHE A 36 -1.49 -4.76 6.45
C PHE A 36 -1.94 -6.19 6.72
N ASN A 37 -2.94 -6.66 5.97
CA ASN A 37 -3.52 -7.99 6.14
C ASN A 37 -3.53 -8.73 4.82
N ASN A 38 -2.94 -9.92 4.80
CA ASN A 38 -3.12 -10.86 3.70
C ASN A 38 -4.54 -11.45 3.73
N THR A 39 -5.08 -11.80 2.56
CA THR A 39 -6.38 -12.48 2.44
C THR A 39 -6.22 -13.84 1.79
N ILE A 40 -5.86 -13.87 0.49
CA ILE A 40 -5.61 -15.09 -0.26
C ILE A 40 -4.53 -14.85 -1.30
N GLN A 41 -3.54 -15.74 -1.33
CA GLN A 41 -2.39 -15.63 -2.23
C GLN A 41 -1.78 -14.22 -2.19
N HIS A 42 -1.67 -13.55 -3.33
CA HIS A 42 -1.13 -12.19 -3.48
C HIS A 42 -2.09 -11.07 -3.04
N ARG A 43 -3.35 -11.38 -2.70
CA ARG A 43 -4.34 -10.35 -2.34
C ARG A 43 -4.17 -9.95 -0.89
N ALA A 44 -4.09 -8.64 -0.66
CA ALA A 44 -3.97 -8.06 0.67
C ALA A 44 -4.74 -6.74 0.74
N ILE A 45 -4.90 -6.25 1.97
CA ILE A 45 -5.49 -4.96 2.29
C ILE A 45 -4.47 -4.16 3.08
N LEU A 46 -4.19 -2.94 2.64
CA LEU A 46 -3.51 -1.91 3.40
C LEU A 46 -4.57 -0.94 3.93
N LEU A 47 -4.64 -0.78 5.24
CA LEU A 47 -5.50 0.21 5.90
C LEU A 47 -4.63 1.27 6.57
N LEU A 48 -4.80 2.50 6.12
CA LEU A 48 -4.22 3.69 6.76
C LEU A 48 -5.31 4.37 7.58
N ARG A 49 -5.07 4.52 8.89
CA ARG A 49 -6.02 5.17 9.81
C ARG A 49 -5.34 6.32 10.53
N GLY A 50 -5.84 7.52 10.30
CA GLY A 50 -5.36 8.73 10.95
C GLY A 50 -6.23 9.92 10.58
N ALA A 51 -6.03 11.03 11.28
CA ALA A 51 -6.70 12.29 10.92
C ALA A 51 -6.08 12.87 9.64
N HIS A 52 -6.86 13.64 8.87
CA HIS A 52 -6.41 14.34 7.66
C HIS A 52 -5.73 13.41 6.65
N LEU A 53 -6.46 12.36 6.23
CA LEU A 53 -6.10 11.49 5.13
C LEU A 53 -7.17 11.62 4.04
N SER A 54 -6.78 11.48 2.77
CA SER A 54 -7.68 11.63 1.63
C SER A 54 -7.64 10.41 0.71
N PRO A 55 -8.77 9.99 0.13
CA PRO A 55 -8.79 9.00 -0.93
C PRO A 55 -8.39 9.57 -2.31
N MET A 56 -8.20 10.89 -2.43
CA MET A 56 -7.88 11.55 -3.69
C MET A 56 -6.38 11.46 -4.02
N VAL A 57 -5.89 10.22 -4.17
CA VAL A 57 -4.51 9.90 -4.55
C VAL A 57 -4.48 8.91 -5.71
N SER A 58 -3.42 8.93 -6.52
CA SER A 58 -3.28 8.06 -7.69
C SER A 58 -3.01 6.61 -7.31
N ASP A 59 -3.29 5.67 -8.23
CA ASP A 59 -2.89 4.27 -8.06
C ASP A 59 -1.36 4.13 -8.19
N SER A 60 -0.79 3.27 -7.35
CA SER A 60 0.63 2.86 -7.43
C SER A 60 0.84 1.72 -8.44
N ASP A 61 -0.21 0.95 -8.76
CA ASP A 61 -0.12 -0.16 -9.69
C ASP A 61 -0.04 0.35 -11.14
N PRO A 62 1.06 0.08 -11.88
CA PRO A 62 1.20 0.50 -13.28
C PRO A 62 0.24 -0.25 -14.24
N HIS A 63 -0.53 -1.21 -13.73
CA HIS A 63 -1.43 -2.12 -14.44
C HIS A 63 -0.78 -3.00 -15.52
N GLN A 64 0.52 -2.84 -15.77
CA GLN A 64 1.30 -3.52 -16.81
C GLN A 64 2.57 -4.13 -16.23
N VAL A 65 2.93 -5.31 -16.73
CA VAL A 65 4.21 -5.98 -16.43
C VAL A 65 5.32 -5.31 -17.26
N GLY A 66 6.54 -5.29 -16.73
CA GLY A 66 7.70 -4.66 -17.36
C GLY A 66 7.90 -3.19 -16.97
N THR A 67 6.92 -2.57 -16.32
CA THR A 67 6.96 -1.16 -15.88
C THR A 67 7.28 -1.04 -14.39
N ASN A 68 7.93 0.05 -13.97
CA ASN A 68 8.17 0.33 -12.55
C ASN A 68 6.87 0.66 -11.82
N VAL A 69 6.89 0.51 -10.49
CA VAL A 69 5.78 0.98 -9.62
C VAL A 69 5.61 2.48 -9.83
N SER A 70 4.37 2.94 -9.94
CA SER A 70 4.07 4.37 -10.09
C SER A 70 4.24 5.08 -8.76
N GLU A 71 4.79 6.29 -8.82
CA GLU A 71 4.76 7.23 -7.68
C GLU A 71 3.30 7.61 -7.40
N VAL A 72 2.89 7.54 -6.14
CA VAL A 72 1.56 7.99 -5.70
C VAL A 72 1.58 9.51 -5.67
N ARG A 73 0.54 10.14 -6.24
CA ARG A 73 0.41 11.60 -6.35
C ARG A 73 -0.97 12.05 -5.91
N PRO A 74 -1.10 13.27 -5.34
CA PRO A 74 -2.40 13.83 -5.05
C PRO A 74 -3.16 14.06 -6.36
N LEU A 75 -4.47 13.79 -6.35
CA LEU A 75 -5.36 14.01 -7.49
C LEU A 75 -6.11 15.35 -7.40
N ASP A 76 -6.02 16.01 -6.25
CA ASP A 76 -6.51 17.36 -6.03
C ASP A 76 -5.47 18.18 -5.24
N ASN A 77 -5.78 19.45 -4.97
CA ASN A 77 -4.89 20.37 -4.26
C ASN A 77 -5.21 20.46 -2.75
N SER A 78 -5.80 19.43 -2.16
CA SER A 78 -6.05 19.41 -0.71
C SER A 78 -4.79 19.03 0.06
N ASP A 79 -4.58 19.66 1.22
CA ASP A 79 -3.49 19.31 2.13
C ASP A 79 -3.58 17.84 2.55
N GLU A 80 -4.79 17.29 2.66
CA GLU A 80 -5.01 15.87 2.96
C GLU A 80 -4.54 14.94 1.84
N ALA A 81 -4.76 15.30 0.56
CA ALA A 81 -4.27 14.51 -0.57
C ALA A 81 -2.75 14.58 -0.67
N GLU A 82 -2.16 15.78 -0.53
CA GLU A 82 -0.70 15.96 -0.53
C GLU A 82 -0.03 15.19 0.60
N LYS A 83 -0.64 15.16 1.80
CA LYS A 83 -0.13 14.39 2.93
C LYS A 83 -0.27 12.87 2.74
N THR A 84 -1.28 12.42 2.00
CA THR A 84 -1.57 10.97 1.86
C THR A 84 -0.74 10.33 0.74
N ALA A 85 -0.42 11.09 -0.31
CA ALA A 85 0.39 10.63 -1.44
C ALA A 85 1.89 10.49 -1.07
#